data_AF-A0A818ZRX8-F1
#
_entry.id   AF-A0A818ZRX8-F1
#
_cell.length_a   1.000
_cell.length_b   1.000
_cell.length_c   1.000
_cell.angle_alpha   90.00
_cell.angle_beta   90.00
_cell.angle_gamma   90.00
#
_symmetry.space_group_name_H-M   'P 1'
#
loop_
_entity.id
_entity.type
_entity.pdbx_description
1 polymer ?
#
loop_
_entity_poly.entity_id
_entity_poly.type
_entity_poly.pdbx_seq_one_letter_code
_entity_poly.pdbx_strand_id
1 'polypeptide(L)'
;MTIVFALVFLFVLVHVRTNILECSPSKTEVERSLIDAYIAGVAAVVVNATYILYEQGFGSMKPPIFCENLPVDPIKSIFLLVSISKTFIPVSAMQPVEQYLLDLDANLNHYLAPGMRVHHPLYPNHTITMRHILSPTSGIGSNFAEDLTHFSSNDDFTKTIRNRATLLKCWCQFNYPDYRPNYS
;
A
#
# COMPACT_ATOMS: atom_id res chain seq x y z
N MET A 1 -16.73 -56.47 -22.55
CA MET A 1 -16.46 -56.11 -21.15
C MET A 1 -15.48 -54.94 -21.03
N THR A 2 -14.36 -54.92 -21.78
CA THR A 2 -13.35 -53.85 -21.74
C THR A 2 -13.81 -52.49 -22.29
N ILE A 3 -14.58 -52.47 -23.40
CA ILE A 3 -15.05 -51.23 -24.04
C ILE A 3 -16.05 -50.48 -23.15
N VAL A 4 -16.94 -51.19 -22.45
CA VAL A 4 -17.92 -50.58 -21.54
C VAL A 4 -17.22 -49.92 -20.36
N PHE A 5 -16.18 -50.56 -19.81
CA PHE A 5 -15.37 -49.99 -18.74
C PHE A 5 -14.62 -48.73 -19.20
N ALA A 6 -14.06 -48.74 -20.42
CA ALA A 6 -13.38 -47.59 -20.99
C ALA A 6 -14.35 -46.40 -21.22
N LEU A 7 -15.57 -46.65 -21.68
CA LEU A 7 -16.59 -45.62 -21.87
C LEU A 7 -17.09 -45.05 -20.53
N VAL A 8 -17.29 -45.91 -19.51
CA VAL A 8 -17.65 -45.46 -18.16
C VAL A 8 -16.52 -44.64 -17.53
N PHE A 9 -15.27 -45.05 -17.69
CA PHE A 9 -14.12 -44.32 -17.18
C PHE A 9 -13.94 -42.97 -17.88
N LEU A 10 -14.16 -42.91 -19.20
CA LEU A 10 -14.17 -41.67 -19.97
C LEU A 10 -15.31 -40.75 -19.53
N PHE A 11 -16.50 -41.30 -19.28
CA PHE A 11 -17.65 -40.55 -18.77
C PHE A 11 -17.37 -39.99 -17.38
N VAL A 12 -16.79 -40.78 -16.47
CA VAL A 12 -16.37 -40.32 -15.13
C VAL A 12 -15.30 -39.24 -15.24
N LEU A 13 -14.28 -39.39 -16.10
CA LEU A 13 -13.26 -38.36 -16.31
C LEU A 13 -13.81 -37.07 -16.93
N VAL A 14 -14.86 -37.14 -17.76
CA VAL A 14 -15.57 -35.97 -18.30
C VAL A 14 -16.44 -35.30 -17.23
N HIS A 15 -17.05 -36.06 -16.32
CA HIS A 15 -17.85 -35.52 -15.21
C HIS A 15 -17.01 -35.03 -14.02
N VAL A 16 -15.74 -35.44 -13.93
CA VAL A 16 -14.77 -34.94 -12.94
C VAL A 16 -14.15 -33.61 -13.39
N ARG A 17 -14.62 -33.01 -14.50
CA ARG A 17 -14.31 -31.61 -14.79
C ARG A 17 -15.11 -30.67 -13.88
N THR A 18 -14.39 -30.17 -12.89
CA THR A 18 -14.48 -28.80 -12.36
C THR A 18 -15.81 -28.39 -11.74
N ASN A 19 -16.11 -28.95 -10.56
CA ASN A 19 -16.77 -28.15 -9.52
C ASN A 19 -15.75 -27.16 -8.94
N ILE A 20 -15.25 -26.23 -9.76
CA ILE A 20 -14.82 -24.94 -9.21
C ILE A 20 -16.16 -24.28 -8.91
N LEU A 21 -16.54 -24.23 -7.64
CA LEU A 21 -17.61 -23.33 -7.23
C LEU A 21 -17.25 -21.96 -7.81
N GLU A 22 -18.05 -21.48 -8.76
CA GLU A 22 -18.02 -20.08 -9.19
C GLU A 22 -18.49 -19.25 -8.00
N CYS A 23 -17.61 -19.06 -7.01
CA CYS A 23 -17.79 -18.13 -5.90
C CYS A 23 -17.49 -16.70 -6.36
N SER A 24 -17.72 -16.38 -7.63
CA SER A 24 -17.60 -15.02 -8.10
C SER A 24 -18.74 -14.22 -7.48
N PRO A 25 -18.46 -13.14 -6.73
CA PRO A 25 -19.52 -12.31 -6.20
C PRO A 25 -20.36 -11.76 -7.37
N SER A 26 -21.68 -11.73 -7.19
CA SER A 26 -22.58 -11.17 -8.20
C SER A 26 -22.25 -9.70 -8.40
N LYS A 27 -22.11 -9.27 -9.66
CA LYS A 27 -21.74 -7.89 -9.96
C LYS A 27 -22.70 -6.88 -9.34
N THR A 28 -24.00 -7.21 -9.36
CA THR A 28 -25.06 -6.37 -8.80
C THR A 28 -25.00 -6.27 -7.28
N GLU A 29 -24.57 -7.33 -6.58
CA GLU A 29 -24.41 -7.31 -5.13
C GLU A 29 -23.26 -6.38 -4.72
N VAL A 30 -22.13 -6.48 -5.40
CA VAL A 30 -20.98 -5.60 -5.16
C VAL A 30 -21.35 -4.16 -5.46
N GLU A 31 -21.99 -3.87 -6.60
CA GLU A 31 -22.43 -2.52 -6.95
C GLU A 31 -23.40 -1.94 -5.92
N ARG A 32 -24.31 -2.75 -5.37
CA ARG A 32 -25.20 -2.33 -4.28
C ARG A 32 -24.40 -1.97 -3.03
N SER A 33 -23.45 -2.79 -2.62
CA SER A 33 -22.59 -2.49 -1.47
C SER A 33 -21.75 -1.23 -1.65
N LEU A 34 -21.30 -0.94 -2.88
CA LEU A 34 -20.58 0.30 -3.19
C LEU A 34 -21.46 1.53 -3.05
N ILE A 35 -22.72 1.45 -3.50
CA ILE A 35 -23.70 2.52 -3.34
C ILE A 35 -23.96 2.79 -1.85
N ASP A 36 -24.19 1.73 -1.07
CA ASP A 36 -24.45 1.84 0.37
C ASP A 36 -23.24 2.43 1.13
N ALA A 37 -22.02 2.17 0.66
CA ALA A 37 -20.78 2.69 1.23
C ALA A 37 -20.34 4.06 0.67
N TYR A 38 -21.11 4.66 -0.25
CA TYR A 38 -20.75 5.89 -0.96
C TYR A 38 -19.40 5.82 -1.69
N ILE A 39 -19.05 4.64 -2.22
CA ILE A 39 -17.82 4.42 -2.99
C ILE A 39 -18.16 4.54 -4.48
N ALA A 40 -17.52 5.48 -5.18
CA ALA A 40 -17.81 5.76 -6.59
C ALA A 40 -17.45 4.60 -7.53
N GLY A 41 -16.34 3.91 -7.27
CA GLY A 41 -15.90 2.78 -8.09
C GLY A 41 -14.73 2.03 -7.49
N VAL A 42 -14.60 0.75 -7.88
CA VAL A 42 -13.60 -0.19 -7.39
C VAL A 42 -13.14 -1.10 -8.52
N ALA A 43 -11.85 -1.39 -8.58
CA ALA A 43 -11.32 -2.52 -9.34
C ALA A 43 -10.96 -3.65 -8.36
N ALA A 44 -11.42 -4.87 -8.65
CA ALA A 44 -11.12 -6.05 -7.86
C ALA A 44 -10.44 -7.10 -8.74
N VAL A 45 -9.29 -7.58 -8.28
CA VAL A 45 -8.52 -8.64 -8.94
C VAL A 45 -8.18 -9.70 -7.91
N VAL A 46 -8.53 -10.96 -8.18
CA VAL A 46 -8.14 -12.12 -7.37
C VAL A 46 -7.20 -12.97 -8.20
N VAL A 47 -6.06 -13.31 -7.62
CA VAL A 47 -5.01 -14.08 -8.30
C VAL A 47 -4.66 -15.32 -7.50
N ASN A 48 -4.18 -16.35 -8.18
CA ASN A 48 -3.45 -17.44 -7.56
C ASN A 48 -1.96 -17.37 -7.95
N ALA A 49 -1.19 -18.43 -7.63
CA ALA A 49 0.24 -18.48 -7.91
C ALA A 49 0.63 -18.35 -9.40
N THR A 50 -0.31 -18.57 -10.33
CA THR A 50 -0.03 -18.75 -11.76
C THR A 50 -0.92 -17.93 -12.69
N TYR A 51 -2.14 -17.59 -12.29
CA TYR A 51 -3.09 -16.86 -13.14
C TYR A 51 -4.11 -16.05 -12.32
N ILE A 52 -4.81 -15.15 -13.03
CA ILE A 52 -5.89 -14.32 -12.49
C ILE A 52 -7.17 -15.16 -12.43
N LEU A 53 -7.75 -15.28 -11.24
CA LEU A 53 -9.00 -16.00 -10.96
C LEU A 53 -10.23 -15.12 -11.20
N TYR A 54 -10.11 -13.82 -10.98
CA TYR A 54 -11.20 -12.86 -11.09
C TYR A 54 -10.63 -11.47 -11.39
N GLU A 55 -11.28 -10.74 -12.30
CA GLU A 55 -10.89 -9.39 -12.67
C GLU A 55 -12.14 -8.60 -13.07
N GLN A 56 -12.51 -7.59 -12.29
CA GLN A 56 -13.73 -6.83 -12.55
C GLN A 56 -13.59 -5.38 -12.07
N GLY A 57 -14.06 -4.45 -12.90
CA GLY A 57 -14.31 -3.07 -12.53
C GLY A 57 -15.78 -2.84 -12.19
N PHE A 58 -16.03 -2.01 -11.19
CA PHE A 58 -17.34 -1.62 -10.68
C PHE A 58 -17.45 -0.11 -10.56
N GLY A 59 -18.62 0.43 -10.88
CA GLY A 59 -18.88 1.86 -10.76
C GLY A 59 -18.05 2.73 -11.70
N SER A 60 -17.69 3.92 -11.24
CA SER A 60 -17.08 4.99 -12.04
C SER A 60 -15.84 5.56 -11.34
N MET A 61 -14.84 5.95 -12.14
CA MET A 61 -13.66 6.70 -11.71
C MET A 61 -13.98 8.13 -11.29
N LYS A 62 -15.17 8.64 -11.65
CA LYS A 62 -15.64 9.96 -11.28
C LYS A 62 -16.92 9.87 -10.46
N PRO A 63 -17.07 10.72 -9.42
CA PRO A 63 -18.34 10.86 -8.71
C PRO A 63 -19.48 11.25 -9.68
N PRO A 64 -20.74 10.90 -9.37
CA PRO A 64 -21.89 11.12 -10.24
C PRO A 64 -22.22 12.61 -10.50
N ILE A 65 -21.57 13.54 -9.81
CA ILE A 65 -21.68 14.98 -10.08
C ILE A 65 -21.04 15.40 -11.42
N PHE A 66 -20.14 14.58 -11.96
CA PHE A 66 -19.53 14.81 -13.27
C PHE A 66 -20.38 14.12 -14.34
N CYS A 67 -20.78 14.86 -15.38
CA CYS A 67 -21.59 14.33 -16.48
C CYS A 67 -20.84 13.35 -17.41
N GLU A 68 -19.54 13.17 -17.21
CA GLU A 68 -18.71 12.28 -18.01
C GLU A 68 -18.73 10.87 -17.42
N ASN A 69 -19.21 9.91 -18.21
CA ASN A 69 -19.19 8.50 -17.84
C ASN A 69 -17.78 7.95 -18.00
N LEU A 70 -17.10 7.66 -16.89
CA LEU A 70 -15.78 7.06 -16.88
C LEU A 70 -15.81 5.77 -16.04
N PRO A 71 -16.27 4.64 -16.62
CA PRO A 71 -16.37 3.38 -15.89
C PRO A 71 -14.99 2.91 -15.43
N VAL A 72 -14.96 2.19 -14.31
CA VAL A 72 -13.71 1.56 -13.86
C VAL A 72 -13.33 0.42 -14.81
N ASP A 73 -12.12 0.50 -15.35
CA ASP A 73 -11.45 -0.55 -16.10
C ASP A 73 -10.38 -1.18 -15.17
N PRO A 74 -10.49 -2.46 -14.80
CA PRO A 74 -9.59 -3.07 -13.82
C PRO A 74 -8.13 -3.15 -14.27
N ILE A 75 -7.85 -2.98 -15.57
CA ILE A 75 -6.50 -3.00 -16.14
C ILE A 75 -5.96 -1.58 -16.33
N LYS A 76 -6.80 -0.64 -16.75
CA LYS A 76 -6.36 0.70 -17.19
C LYS A 76 -6.59 1.81 -16.17
N SER A 77 -7.55 1.64 -15.26
CA SER A 77 -7.85 2.66 -14.26
C SER A 77 -6.73 2.76 -13.23
N ILE A 78 -6.29 3.99 -12.96
CA ILE A 78 -5.20 4.28 -12.01
C ILE A 78 -5.79 4.76 -10.69
N PHE A 79 -5.45 4.07 -9.60
CA PHE A 79 -5.84 4.43 -8.24
C PHE A 79 -4.64 4.90 -7.42
N LEU A 80 -4.88 5.82 -6.49
CA LEU A 80 -3.88 6.20 -5.50
C LEU A 80 -3.73 5.07 -4.46
N LEU A 81 -2.52 4.52 -4.32
CA LEU A 81 -2.25 3.39 -3.41
C LEU A 81 -2.21 3.79 -1.92
N VAL A 82 -1.99 5.07 -1.61
CA VAL A 82 -1.88 5.59 -0.23
C VAL A 82 -0.95 4.70 0.61
N SER A 83 -1.42 4.09 1.71
CA SER A 83 -0.58 3.31 2.62
C SER A 83 -0.15 1.95 2.05
N ILE A 84 -0.77 1.46 0.97
CA ILE A 84 -0.30 0.25 0.28
C ILE A 84 1.11 0.49 -0.29
N SER A 85 1.44 1.73 -0.69
CA SER A 85 2.77 2.11 -1.15
C SER A 85 3.90 1.81 -0.14
N LYS A 86 3.59 1.76 1.16
CA LYS A 86 4.58 1.48 2.22
C LYS A 86 5.13 0.05 2.15
N THR A 87 4.47 -0.86 1.44
CA THR A 87 5.00 -2.23 1.22
C THR A 87 6.16 -2.26 0.23
N PHE A 88 6.17 -1.33 -0.74
CA PHE A 88 7.22 -1.28 -1.76
C PHE A 88 8.54 -0.74 -1.22
N ILE A 89 8.50 0.14 -0.21
CA ILE A 89 9.71 0.80 0.32
C ILE A 89 10.66 -0.19 1.04
N PRO A 90 10.21 -1.07 1.96
CA PRO A 90 11.08 -2.09 2.53
C PRO A 90 11.60 -3.07 1.49
N VAL A 91 10.77 -3.45 0.51
CA VAL A 91 11.18 -4.37 -0.56
C VAL A 91 12.27 -3.75 -1.42
N SER A 92 12.14 -2.48 -1.83
CA SER A 92 13.17 -1.79 -2.59
C SER A 92 14.44 -1.57 -1.77
N ALA A 93 14.32 -1.33 -0.46
CA ALA A 93 15.46 -1.23 0.44
C ALA A 93 16.24 -2.54 0.61
N MET A 94 15.63 -3.71 0.34
CA MET A 94 16.39 -4.98 0.40
C MET A 94 17.37 -5.12 -0.77
N GLN A 95 17.12 -4.49 -1.92
CA GLN A 95 18.04 -4.52 -3.07
C GLN A 95 19.44 -3.96 -2.73
N PRO A 96 19.59 -2.75 -2.15
CA PRO A 96 20.90 -2.27 -1.70
C PRO A 96 21.45 -3.04 -0.49
N VAL A 97 20.60 -3.71 0.31
CA VAL A 97 21.08 -4.62 1.38
C VAL A 97 21.81 -5.81 0.78
N GLU A 98 21.23 -6.45 -0.23
CA GLU A 98 21.85 -7.56 -0.96
C GLU A 98 23.15 -7.16 -1.66
N GLN A 99 23.28 -5.87 -2.03
CA GLN A 99 24.49 -5.31 -2.63
C GLN A 99 25.51 -4.79 -1.60
N TYR A 100 25.27 -4.99 -0.30
CA TYR A 100 26.10 -4.45 0.79
C TYR A 100 26.24 -2.91 0.78
N LEU A 101 25.32 -2.20 0.12
CA LEU A 101 25.26 -0.74 0.12
C LEU A 101 24.43 -0.19 1.29
N LEU A 102 23.59 -1.03 1.88
CA LEU A 102 22.77 -0.71 3.04
C LEU A 102 22.88 -1.83 4.08
N ASP A 103 23.33 -1.50 5.28
CA ASP A 103 23.27 -2.38 6.45
C ASP A 103 22.05 -2.00 7.30
N LEU A 104 21.18 -2.99 7.54
CA LEU A 104 19.95 -2.87 8.30
C LEU A 104 20.17 -2.49 9.76
N ASP A 105 21.29 -2.90 10.34
CA ASP A 105 21.60 -2.78 11.76
C ASP A 105 22.64 -1.69 12.04
N ALA A 106 23.21 -1.08 11.00
CA ALA A 106 24.01 0.13 11.13
C ALA A 106 23.18 1.33 11.61
N ASN A 107 23.87 2.30 12.21
CA ASN A 107 23.27 3.57 12.63
C ASN A 107 22.67 4.30 11.42
N LEU A 108 21.37 4.64 11.50
CA LEU A 108 20.64 5.33 10.45
C LEU A 108 21.35 6.62 9.98
N ASN A 109 22.01 7.32 10.92
CA ASN A 109 22.72 8.56 10.63
C ASN A 109 23.92 8.40 9.69
N HIS A 110 24.35 7.17 9.38
CA HIS A 110 25.35 6.92 8.34
C HIS A 110 24.81 7.17 6.92
N TYR A 111 23.50 7.02 6.73
CA TYR A 111 22.84 7.14 5.43
C TYR A 111 22.18 8.51 5.21
N LEU A 112 22.10 9.35 6.25
CA LEU A 112 21.49 10.67 6.18
C LEU A 112 22.50 11.74 5.79
N ALA A 113 22.02 12.77 5.09
CA ALA A 113 22.86 13.89 4.69
C ALA A 113 23.39 14.66 5.92
N PRO A 114 24.55 15.34 5.80
CA PRO A 114 25.05 16.22 6.85
C PRO A 114 23.98 17.25 7.29
N GLY A 115 23.80 17.39 8.61
CA GLY A 115 22.77 18.27 9.19
C GLY A 115 21.40 17.62 9.41
N MET A 116 21.20 16.37 8.97
CA MET A 116 19.99 15.57 9.20
C MET A 116 20.33 14.43 10.17
N ARG A 117 20.45 14.74 11.47
CA ARG A 117 20.70 13.72 12.50
C ARG A 117 19.44 13.39 13.28
N VAL A 118 19.21 12.10 13.50
CA VAL A 118 18.07 11.56 14.23
C VAL A 118 18.59 10.83 15.47
N HIS A 119 18.07 11.23 16.63
CA HIS A 119 18.34 10.62 17.93
C HIS A 119 17.03 10.47 18.70
N HIS A 120 16.86 9.37 19.43
CA HIS A 120 15.70 9.22 20.29
C HIS A 120 15.87 10.12 21.53
N PRO A 121 14.95 11.07 21.80
CA PRO A 121 15.11 12.06 22.86
C PRO A 121 15.13 11.45 24.27
N LEU A 122 14.32 10.40 24.52
CA LEU A 122 14.32 9.68 25.80
C LEU A 122 15.40 8.59 25.90
N TYR A 123 15.96 8.17 24.76
CA TYR A 123 16.91 7.05 24.69
C TYR A 123 18.11 7.46 23.81
N PRO A 124 18.85 8.52 24.18
CA PRO A 124 19.88 9.11 23.32
C PRO A 124 21.04 8.16 23.02
N ASN A 125 21.28 7.18 23.90
CA ASN A 125 22.32 6.16 23.73
C ASN A 125 21.85 4.97 22.86
N HIS A 126 20.56 4.90 22.52
CA HIS A 126 20.03 3.84 21.66
C HIS A 126 20.13 4.25 20.20
N THR A 127 20.73 3.37 19.41
CA THR A 127 20.89 3.61 17.98
C THR A 127 19.59 3.29 17.24
N ILE A 128 19.08 4.26 16.49
CA ILE A 128 18.03 4.03 15.50
C ILE A 128 18.71 3.50 14.24
N THR A 129 18.21 2.40 13.69
CA THR A 129 18.78 1.67 12.55
C THR A 129 17.79 1.69 11.40
N MET A 130 18.23 1.28 10.21
CA MET A 130 17.32 1.18 9.07
C MET A 130 16.20 0.14 9.31
N ARG A 131 16.49 -0.95 10.03
CA ARG A 131 15.49 -1.93 10.46
C ARG A 131 14.33 -1.27 11.20
N HIS A 132 14.62 -0.41 12.19
CA HIS A 132 13.60 0.28 12.97
C HIS A 132 12.68 1.18 12.11
N ILE A 133 13.22 1.76 11.03
CA ILE A 133 12.45 2.60 10.10
C ILE A 133 11.54 1.73 9.22
N LEU A 134 12.05 0.61 8.71
CA LEU A 134 11.31 -0.28 7.82
C LEU A 134 10.28 -1.15 8.55
N SER A 135 10.43 -1.37 9.87
CA SER A 135 9.53 -2.16 10.73
C SER A 135 8.61 -1.32 11.63
N PRO A 136 8.23 -0.11 11.23
CA PRO A 136 7.72 0.99 12.07
C PRO A 136 7.95 0.91 13.59
N THR A 137 9.19 0.70 14.06
CA THR A 137 9.52 0.59 15.49
C THR A 137 10.53 1.64 15.97
N SER A 138 10.78 2.68 15.17
CA SER A 138 11.73 3.76 15.51
C SER A 138 11.24 4.72 16.59
N GLY A 139 9.93 4.71 16.88
CA GLY A 139 9.27 5.70 17.76
C GLY A 139 8.99 7.04 17.08
N ILE A 140 9.35 7.21 15.81
CA ILE A 140 9.06 8.42 15.03
C ILE A 140 7.59 8.38 14.58
N GLY A 141 6.86 9.42 14.93
CA GLY A 141 5.48 9.69 14.58
C GLY A 141 5.33 10.79 13.52
N SER A 142 4.09 10.98 13.08
CA SER A 142 3.71 11.98 12.10
C SER A 142 3.40 13.33 12.76
N ASN A 143 3.84 14.41 12.12
CA ASN A 143 3.39 15.75 12.46
C ASN A 143 2.37 16.22 11.43
N PHE A 144 1.08 15.93 11.68
CA PHE A 144 0.00 16.23 10.75
C PHE A 144 -0.09 17.71 10.36
N ALA A 145 0.29 18.63 11.25
CA ALA A 145 0.26 20.06 10.95
C ALA A 145 1.30 20.43 9.87
N GLU A 146 2.46 19.77 9.87
CA GLU A 146 3.52 19.98 8.86
C GLU A 146 3.27 19.14 7.60
N ASP A 147 2.63 17.96 7.71
CA ASP A 147 2.24 17.18 6.54
C ASP A 147 1.28 17.98 5.63
N LEU A 148 0.33 18.70 6.23
CA LEU A 148 -0.65 19.50 5.49
C LEU A 148 -0.06 20.75 4.80
N THR A 149 1.10 21.26 5.25
CA THR A 149 1.75 22.44 4.66
C THR A 149 2.67 22.08 3.48
N HIS A 150 3.09 20.82 3.38
CA HIS A 150 4.09 20.37 2.40
C HIS A 150 3.60 19.33 1.39
N PHE A 151 2.40 18.77 1.59
CA PHE A 151 1.71 17.91 0.63
C PHE A 151 0.53 18.64 -0.02
N SER A 152 0.78 19.80 -0.64
CA SER A 152 -0.22 20.47 -1.47
C SER A 152 -0.17 19.96 -2.91
N SER A 153 -1.32 19.96 -3.59
CA SER A 153 -1.37 19.69 -5.03
C SER A 153 -0.55 20.75 -5.76
N ASN A 154 0.54 20.35 -6.40
CA ASN A 154 1.58 21.16 -7.08
C ASN A 154 2.87 21.45 -6.27
N ASP A 155 3.05 20.83 -5.10
CA ASP A 155 4.36 20.88 -4.45
C ASP A 155 5.40 20.09 -5.24
N ASP A 156 6.43 20.81 -5.68
CA ASP A 156 7.61 20.22 -6.29
C ASP A 156 8.51 19.70 -5.16
N PHE A 157 8.55 18.37 -5.01
CA PHE A 157 9.37 17.67 -4.01
C PHE A 157 10.84 18.11 -4.05
N THR A 158 11.32 18.66 -5.18
CA THR A 158 12.69 19.17 -5.34
C THR A 158 12.88 20.61 -4.83
N LYS A 159 11.83 21.44 -4.77
CA LYS A 159 11.91 22.85 -4.31
C LYS A 159 11.81 23.00 -2.80
N THR A 160 11.16 22.06 -2.11
CA THR A 160 11.04 22.05 -0.65
C THR A 160 12.40 21.79 0.04
N ILE A 161 13.40 21.29 -0.70
CA ILE A 161 14.75 20.96 -0.20
C ILE A 161 15.66 22.19 -0.05
N ARG A 162 15.13 23.37 0.29
CA ARG A 162 15.98 24.56 0.52
C ARG A 162 16.55 24.66 1.93
N ASN A 163 16.01 23.90 2.90
CA ASN A 163 16.50 23.91 4.28
C ASN A 163 16.36 22.52 4.95
N ARG A 164 17.22 21.58 4.54
CA ARG A 164 17.17 20.14 4.90
C ARG A 164 17.16 19.86 6.41
N ALA A 165 17.83 20.69 7.22
CA ALA A 165 17.93 20.51 8.67
C ALA A 165 16.65 20.90 9.42
N THR A 166 15.94 21.93 8.97
CA THR A 166 14.70 22.41 9.61
C THR A 166 13.53 21.46 9.37
N LEU A 167 13.45 20.88 8.17
CA LEU A 167 12.38 19.94 7.81
C LEU A 167 12.37 18.70 8.70
N LEU A 168 13.52 18.09 8.99
CA LEU A 168 13.55 16.90 9.85
C LEU A 168 13.14 17.20 11.29
N LYS A 169 13.49 18.39 11.80
CA LYS A 169 13.10 18.82 13.13
C LYS A 169 11.58 18.99 13.25
N CYS A 170 10.92 19.39 12.16
CA CYS A 170 9.47 19.53 12.09
C CYS A 170 8.74 18.20 11.84
N TRP A 171 9.34 17.29 11.06
CA TRP A 171 8.70 16.05 10.60
C TRP A 171 8.86 14.87 11.56
N CYS A 172 10.02 14.72 12.19
CA CYS A 172 10.26 13.62 13.11
C CYS A 172 9.78 13.99 14.53
N GLN A 173 8.47 13.99 14.76
CA GLN A 173 7.93 14.05 16.11
C GLN A 173 7.91 12.64 16.69
N PHE A 174 8.63 12.37 17.78
CA PHE A 174 8.51 11.06 18.44
C PHE A 174 7.11 10.93 19.06
N ASN A 175 6.43 9.81 18.82
CA ASN A 175 5.10 9.55 19.38
C ASN A 175 5.24 9.27 20.88
N TYR A 176 4.70 10.15 21.73
CA TYR A 176 4.67 9.95 23.18
C TYR A 176 3.25 9.60 23.65
N PRO A 177 3.07 8.63 24.55
CA PRO A 177 1.77 8.31 25.12
C PRO A 177 1.12 9.45 25.95
N ASP A 178 1.88 10.47 26.37
CA ASP A 178 1.40 11.54 27.26
C ASP A 178 1.18 12.92 26.60
N TYR A 179 1.34 13.06 25.28
CA TYR A 179 1.09 14.35 24.62
C TYR A 179 -0.22 14.30 23.81
N ARG A 180 -1.34 14.60 24.46
CA ARG A 180 -2.57 15.02 23.77
C ARG A 180 -2.60 16.56 23.72
N PRO A 181 -2.38 17.20 22.57
CA PRO A 181 -2.69 18.62 22.45
C PRO A 181 -4.20 18.77 22.58
N ASN A 182 -4.64 19.45 23.65
CA ASN A 182 -6.01 19.91 23.78
C ASN A 182 -6.26 20.94 22.70
N TYR A 183 -7.05 20.58 21.68
CA TYR A 183 -7.63 21.54 20.77
C TYR A 183 -8.95 22.03 21.39
N SER A 184 -8.91 23.23 21.96
CA SER A 184 -10.08 24.06 22.27
C SER A 184 -10.39 24.96 21.08
#